data_AF-A0A8H5KDH8-F1
#
_entry.id   AF-A0A8H5KDH8-F1
#
_cell.length_a   1.000
_cell.length_b   1.000
_cell.length_c   1.000
_cell.angle_alpha   90.00
_cell.angle_beta   90.00
_cell.angle_gamma   90.00
#
_symmetry.space_group_name_H-M   'P 1'
#
loop_
_entity.id
_entity.type
_entity.pdbx_description
1 polymer ?
#
loop_
_entity_poly.entity_id
_entity_poly.type
_entity_poly.pdbx_seq_one_letter_code
_entity_poly.pdbx_strand_id
1 'polypeptide(L)'
;MDFNDIRSCHDVSGHGQSTVLAILNGRPPSSRDVAARPGLACLIVVLRRIYSHLLGHPGAAPFLDWVKSSEQDNPILRVAWHPFGDYPEEIERATTSMNNLVEEPISKGFSPDESFYTLCESSLMKRTFWAHQGIRVVRPPSQANMGSQDAAGTYLHADLLEFDPSQMPGQTLQGFADELFEETTARPPIIRILYHSDASQPIDFVGLRSFAPPVDGNSSTAAREEKYLLLAVVRLNDANIKNDYVRTYSIYGPNIIAEYEPPSFMAHRWSVEDSPNHYMLIYGIQESWPDDQTDFASLPEIATYPIPQSAPTRIREIDDYLKSLVAPQVPETESATTDNELPGDSHQSVPEYRDRRIAFNGLYIRKAAWNVKENSPGYGSDRRYMEEPASAGSADGTEIREWN
;
A
#
# COMPACT_ATOMS: atom_id res chain seq x y z
N MET A 1 26.17 7.47 10.57
CA MET A 1 25.50 7.03 9.34
C MET A 1 24.22 6.36 9.78
N ASP A 2 23.06 6.84 9.33
CA ASP A 2 21.78 6.23 9.70
C ASP A 2 21.57 5.00 8.82
N PHE A 3 21.88 3.82 9.37
CA PHE A 3 21.72 2.54 8.66
C PHE A 3 20.24 2.18 8.41
N ASN A 4 19.30 3.00 8.91
CA ASN A 4 17.89 2.84 8.66
C ASN A 4 17.41 3.63 7.45
N ASP A 5 18.28 4.36 6.73
CA ASP A 5 17.90 5.10 5.53
C ASP A 5 18.57 4.49 4.29
N ILE A 6 17.76 4.02 3.33
CA ILE A 6 18.24 3.40 2.08
C ILE A 6 19.20 4.35 1.34
N ARG A 7 18.97 5.67 1.41
CA ARG A 7 19.76 6.70 0.71
C ARG A 7 21.17 6.84 1.28
N SER A 8 21.39 6.42 2.52
CA SER A 8 22.73 6.40 3.14
C SER A 8 23.57 5.22 2.65
N CYS A 9 22.92 4.16 2.14
CA CYS A 9 23.56 2.91 1.73
C CYS A 9 23.74 2.80 0.22
N HIS A 10 22.92 3.50 -0.56
CA HIS A 10 22.87 3.38 -2.02
C HIS A 10 22.81 4.74 -2.70
N ASP A 11 23.51 4.87 -3.83
CA ASP A 11 23.40 6.03 -4.71
C ASP A 11 22.05 6.01 -5.44
N VAL A 12 21.20 6.98 -5.11
CA VAL A 12 19.85 7.16 -5.68
C VAL A 12 19.85 7.64 -7.14
N SER A 13 20.99 8.14 -7.64
CA SER A 13 21.12 8.76 -8.97
C SER A 13 21.94 7.95 -9.97
N GLY A 14 22.56 6.86 -9.52
CA GLY A 14 23.47 6.05 -10.32
C GLY A 14 23.21 4.55 -10.22
N HIS A 15 24.29 3.76 -10.12
CA HIS A 15 24.22 2.30 -10.14
C HIS A 15 23.39 1.69 -9.00
N GLY A 16 23.22 2.44 -7.89
CA GLY A 16 22.40 2.02 -6.76
C GLY A 16 20.90 2.18 -6.97
N GLN A 17 20.45 2.99 -7.96
CA GLN A 17 19.05 3.37 -8.11
C GLN A 17 18.14 2.15 -8.28
N SER A 18 18.53 1.16 -9.08
CA SER A 18 17.75 -0.07 -9.27
C SER A 18 17.53 -0.83 -7.97
N THR A 19 18.52 -0.83 -7.08
CA THR A 19 18.42 -1.47 -5.75
C THR A 19 17.50 -0.66 -4.85
N VAL A 20 17.60 0.67 -4.86
CA VAL A 20 16.67 1.55 -4.12
C VAL A 20 15.23 1.32 -4.56
N LEU A 21 14.97 1.28 -5.87
CA LEU A 21 13.65 1.01 -6.44
C LEU A 21 13.13 -0.37 -6.04
N ALA A 22 13.98 -1.40 -6.08
CA ALA A 22 13.61 -2.75 -5.66
C ALA A 22 13.21 -2.78 -4.18
N ILE A 23 13.95 -2.11 -3.30
CA ILE A 23 13.64 -2.05 -1.87
C ILE A 23 12.34 -1.26 -1.62
N LEU A 24 12.18 -0.07 -2.23
CA LEU A 24 10.99 0.76 -2.04
C LEU A 24 9.70 0.05 -2.48
N ASN A 25 9.74 -0.63 -3.62
CA ASN A 25 8.59 -1.35 -4.18
C ASN A 25 8.37 -2.72 -3.54
N GLY A 26 9.44 -3.42 -3.17
CA GLY A 26 9.40 -4.82 -2.75
C GLY A 26 9.26 -5.04 -1.26
N ARG A 27 9.60 -4.06 -0.42
CA ARG A 27 9.65 -4.24 1.04
C ARG A 27 8.71 -3.28 1.75
N PRO A 28 7.44 -3.65 2.00
CA PRO A 28 6.49 -2.82 2.72
C PRO A 28 6.85 -2.75 4.22
N PRO A 29 6.24 -1.87 5.02
CA PRO A 29 6.51 -1.80 6.45
C PRO A 29 6.33 -3.15 7.16
N SER A 30 7.32 -3.51 7.97
CA SER A 30 7.30 -4.70 8.82
C SER A 30 7.61 -4.30 10.26
N SER A 31 6.64 -4.40 11.17
CA SER A 31 6.85 -4.18 12.60
C SER A 31 5.93 -5.08 13.41
N ARG A 32 6.28 -5.33 14.69
CA ARG A 32 5.44 -6.15 15.58
C ARG A 32 4.03 -5.58 15.74
N ASP A 33 3.93 -4.26 15.75
CA ASP A 33 2.68 -3.53 15.97
C ASP A 33 2.04 -3.03 14.67
N VAL A 34 2.53 -3.45 13.50
CA VAL A 34 2.04 -2.92 12.20
C VAL A 34 0.54 -3.17 12.00
N ALA A 35 0.04 -4.28 12.54
CA ALA A 35 -1.37 -4.64 12.47
C ALA A 35 -2.27 -3.72 13.30
N ALA A 36 -1.72 -3.02 14.29
CA ALA A 36 -2.46 -2.04 15.08
C ALA A 36 -2.66 -0.71 14.34
N ARG A 37 -1.88 -0.45 13.28
CA ARG A 37 -1.83 0.84 12.57
C ARG A 37 -1.89 0.67 11.05
N PRO A 38 -2.96 0.05 10.50
CA PRO A 38 -3.06 -0.22 9.07
C PRO A 38 -3.04 1.07 8.23
N GLY A 39 -3.69 2.15 8.68
CA GLY A 39 -3.70 3.43 7.98
C GLY A 39 -2.30 4.03 7.78
N LEU A 40 -1.48 4.02 8.84
CA LEU A 40 -0.09 4.50 8.77
C LEU A 40 0.78 3.61 7.87
N ALA A 41 0.61 2.29 7.95
CA ALA A 41 1.31 1.36 7.07
C ALA A 41 0.96 1.59 5.59
N CYS A 42 -0.33 1.76 5.28
CA CYS A 42 -0.81 2.15 3.95
C CYS A 42 -0.18 3.47 3.48
N LEU A 43 -0.11 4.48 4.34
CA LEU A 43 0.50 5.77 4.02
C LEU A 43 1.98 5.62 3.66
N ILE A 44 2.73 4.85 4.44
CA ILE A 44 4.15 4.59 4.16
C ILE A 44 4.31 3.85 2.83
N VAL A 45 3.49 2.84 2.52
CA VAL A 45 3.52 2.14 1.22
C VAL A 45 3.25 3.10 0.06
N VAL A 46 2.24 3.96 0.19
CA VAL A 46 1.93 4.98 -0.83
C VAL A 46 3.10 5.93 -1.06
N LEU A 47 3.68 6.48 0.02
CA LEU A 47 4.84 7.37 -0.07
C LEU A 47 6.04 6.68 -0.74
N ARG A 48 6.32 5.43 -0.38
CA ARG A 48 7.37 4.63 -1.03
C ARG A 48 7.13 4.47 -2.53
N ARG A 49 5.88 4.20 -2.91
CA ARG A 49 5.52 4.05 -4.32
C ARG A 49 5.69 5.36 -5.08
N ILE A 50 5.30 6.49 -4.47
CA ILE A 50 5.53 7.84 -5.02
C ILE A 50 7.02 8.11 -5.18
N TYR A 51 7.85 7.87 -4.17
CA TYR A 51 9.31 8.05 -4.26
C TYR A 51 9.94 7.21 -5.36
N SER A 52 9.54 5.95 -5.45
CA SER A 52 9.99 5.03 -6.50
C SER A 52 9.63 5.54 -7.90
N HIS A 53 8.41 6.05 -8.08
CA HIS A 53 8.01 6.67 -9.35
C HIS A 53 8.84 7.93 -9.66
N LEU A 54 8.98 8.83 -8.68
CA LEU A 54 9.67 10.10 -8.87
C LEU A 54 11.17 9.95 -9.08
N LEU A 55 11.83 8.93 -8.50
CA LEU A 55 13.24 8.66 -8.78
C LEU A 55 13.53 8.44 -10.27
N GLY A 56 12.57 7.89 -11.02
CA GLY A 56 12.68 7.70 -12.47
C GLY A 56 12.25 8.92 -13.30
N HIS A 57 11.70 9.96 -12.68
CA HIS A 57 11.08 11.08 -13.38
C HIS A 57 12.08 12.24 -13.59
N PRO A 58 12.24 12.77 -14.83
CA PRO A 58 13.05 13.95 -15.08
C PRO A 58 12.61 15.14 -14.21
N GLY A 59 13.54 15.84 -13.57
CA GLY A 59 13.21 17.01 -12.74
C GLY A 59 12.58 16.69 -11.39
N ALA A 60 12.57 15.43 -10.95
CA ALA A 60 12.13 15.06 -9.60
C ALA A 60 13.12 15.43 -8.49
N ALA A 61 14.39 15.69 -8.80
CA ALA A 61 15.41 15.99 -7.80
C ALA A 61 15.03 17.18 -6.88
N PRO A 62 14.60 18.35 -7.40
CA PRO A 62 14.11 19.44 -6.55
C PRO A 62 12.97 19.04 -5.61
N PHE A 63 12.05 18.19 -6.07
CA PHE A 63 10.97 17.68 -5.22
C PHE A 63 11.49 16.77 -4.11
N LEU A 64 12.41 15.85 -4.42
CA LEU A 64 12.99 14.95 -3.43
C LEU A 64 13.85 15.71 -2.41
N ASP A 65 14.53 16.78 -2.82
CA ASP A 65 15.25 17.68 -1.92
C ASP A 65 14.28 18.41 -0.97
N TRP A 66 13.12 18.87 -1.47
CA TRP A 66 12.06 19.42 -0.63
C TRP A 66 11.55 18.40 0.39
N VAL A 67 11.22 17.19 -0.06
CA VAL A 67 10.77 16.10 0.82
C VAL A 67 11.80 15.88 1.93
N LYS A 68 13.08 15.79 1.57
CA LYS A 68 14.18 15.62 2.52
C LYS A 68 14.25 16.76 3.53
N SER A 69 14.06 18.01 3.11
CA SER A 69 14.02 19.15 4.03
C SER A 69 12.81 19.11 4.99
N SER A 70 11.71 18.52 4.54
CA SER A 70 10.47 18.38 5.32
C SER A 70 10.48 17.22 6.31
N GLU A 71 11.44 16.30 6.22
CA GLU A 71 11.56 15.12 7.09
C GLU A 71 11.79 15.46 8.57
N GLN A 72 12.40 16.62 8.85
CA GLN A 72 12.59 17.10 10.21
C GLN A 72 11.24 17.43 10.89
N ASP A 73 10.30 17.98 10.11
CA ASP A 73 8.98 18.33 10.62
C ASP A 73 8.02 17.14 10.59
N ASN A 74 8.13 16.29 9.56
CA ASN A 74 7.30 15.11 9.34
C ASN A 74 8.16 13.83 9.25
N PRO A 75 8.36 13.13 10.38
CA PRO A 75 9.18 11.92 10.43
C PRO A 75 8.61 10.75 9.58
N ILE A 76 7.33 10.77 9.20
CA ILE A 76 6.73 9.73 8.32
C ILE A 76 7.47 9.71 6.99
N LEU A 77 7.82 10.90 6.46
CA LEU A 77 8.52 11.04 5.18
C LEU A 77 9.88 10.35 5.21
N ARG A 78 10.58 10.43 6.36
CA ARG A 78 11.87 9.76 6.59
C ARG A 78 11.70 8.26 6.75
N VAL A 79 10.72 7.82 7.54
CA VAL A 79 10.44 6.40 7.76
C VAL A 79 10.06 5.68 6.46
N ALA A 80 9.42 6.37 5.52
CA ALA A 80 9.17 5.83 4.19
C ALA A 80 10.45 5.50 3.40
N TRP A 81 11.63 6.00 3.78
CA TRP A 81 12.93 5.61 3.20
C TRP A 81 13.61 4.44 3.92
N HIS A 82 12.95 3.78 4.88
CA HIS A 82 13.56 2.66 5.59
C HIS A 82 13.63 1.40 4.72
N PRO A 83 14.68 0.57 4.83
CA PRO A 83 14.79 -0.61 3.99
C PRO A 83 13.65 -1.61 4.20
N PHE A 84 13.18 -1.76 5.44
CA PHE A 84 12.26 -2.80 5.91
C PHE A 84 12.69 -4.23 5.50
N GLY A 85 12.10 -5.21 6.15
CA GLY A 85 12.32 -6.61 5.81
C GLY A 85 11.71 -7.58 6.82
N ASP A 86 11.68 -8.86 6.46
CA ASP A 86 10.97 -9.90 7.20
C ASP A 86 11.86 -10.69 8.16
N TYR A 87 13.16 -10.36 8.23
CA TYR A 87 14.07 -10.96 9.20
C TYR A 87 13.84 -10.40 10.61
N PRO A 88 13.97 -11.19 11.69
CA PRO A 88 13.70 -10.74 13.05
C PRO A 88 14.41 -9.44 13.46
N GLU A 89 15.69 -9.29 13.09
CA GLU A 89 16.49 -8.10 13.39
C GLU A 89 16.01 -6.86 12.59
N GLU A 90 15.52 -7.06 11.37
CA GLU A 90 14.94 -5.99 10.55
C GLU A 90 13.58 -5.56 11.11
N ILE A 91 12.74 -6.52 11.51
CA ILE A 91 11.45 -6.26 12.17
C ILE A 91 11.68 -5.51 13.48
N GLU A 92 12.68 -5.87 14.28
CA GLU A 92 13.00 -5.17 15.53
C GLU A 92 13.45 -3.72 15.30
N ARG A 93 14.35 -3.49 14.33
CA ARG A 93 14.78 -2.15 13.93
C ARG A 93 13.62 -1.30 13.41
N ALA A 94 12.77 -1.88 12.56
CA ALA A 94 11.60 -1.24 12.03
C ALA A 94 10.55 -0.96 13.12
N THR A 95 10.36 -1.88 14.07
CA THR A 95 9.49 -1.67 15.24
C THR A 95 9.97 -0.49 16.08
N THR A 96 11.26 -0.42 16.38
CA THR A 96 11.86 0.71 17.11
C THR A 96 11.61 2.02 16.36
N SER A 97 11.85 2.02 15.04
CA SER A 97 11.63 3.20 14.19
C SER A 97 10.17 3.66 14.16
N MET A 98 9.24 2.71 14.03
CA MET A 98 7.80 2.97 14.01
C MET A 98 7.29 3.46 15.37
N ASN A 99 7.86 2.98 16.48
CA ASN A 99 7.50 3.46 17.81
C ASN A 99 8.02 4.87 18.07
N ASN A 100 9.24 5.18 17.65
CA ASN A 100 9.76 6.56 17.68
C ASN A 100 8.91 7.50 16.81
N LEU A 101 8.44 7.01 15.65
CA LEU A 101 7.51 7.73 14.77
C LEU A 101 6.14 7.99 15.43
N VAL A 102 5.75 7.24 16.45
CA VAL A 102 4.48 7.46 17.15
C VAL A 102 4.64 8.51 18.23
N GLU A 103 5.73 8.47 18.99
CA GLU A 103 5.96 9.39 20.10
C GLU A 103 6.16 10.85 19.63
N GLU A 104 6.92 11.06 18.55
CA GLU A 104 7.27 12.41 18.08
C GLU A 104 6.08 13.21 17.49
N PRO A 105 5.23 12.65 16.61
CA PRO A 105 4.13 13.37 15.99
C PRO A 105 2.88 13.51 16.86
N ILE A 106 2.66 12.65 17.86
CA ILE A 106 1.58 12.85 18.85
C ILE A 106 1.74 14.22 19.51
N SER A 107 2.97 14.62 19.84
CA SER A 107 3.26 15.95 20.37
C SER A 107 2.93 17.10 19.41
N LYS A 108 2.79 16.81 18.12
CA LYS A 108 2.45 17.74 17.03
C LYS A 108 0.98 17.61 16.57
N GLY A 109 0.14 16.90 17.33
CA GLY A 109 -1.30 16.74 17.04
C GLY A 109 -1.62 15.69 15.97
N PHE A 110 -0.69 14.76 15.73
CA PHE A 110 -0.88 13.65 14.80
C PHE A 110 -1.17 12.36 15.57
N SER A 111 -2.31 11.73 15.31
CA SER A 111 -2.65 10.42 15.88
C SER A 111 -2.29 9.32 14.88
N PRO A 112 -1.32 8.44 15.16
CA PRO A 112 -0.86 7.41 14.23
C PRO A 112 -1.82 6.22 14.09
N ASP A 113 -2.84 6.15 14.94
CA ASP A 113 -3.86 5.10 14.94
C ASP A 113 -5.09 5.48 14.07
N GLU A 114 -5.02 6.64 13.40
CA GLU A 114 -6.06 7.11 12.48
C GLU A 114 -6.10 6.32 11.17
N SER A 115 -7.21 6.47 10.44
CA SER A 115 -7.34 5.91 9.09
C SER A 115 -6.35 6.53 8.12
N PHE A 116 -6.06 5.82 7.03
CA PHE A 116 -5.23 6.35 5.94
C PHE A 116 -5.72 7.72 5.47
N TYR A 117 -7.04 7.90 5.28
CA TYR A 117 -7.60 9.17 4.82
C TYR A 117 -7.28 10.31 5.79
N THR A 118 -7.55 10.12 7.09
CA THR A 118 -7.28 11.14 8.11
C THR A 118 -5.79 11.48 8.21
N LEU A 119 -4.92 10.48 8.12
CA LEU A 119 -3.46 10.68 8.13
C LEU A 119 -3.00 11.45 6.88
N CYS A 120 -3.49 11.05 5.70
CA CYS A 120 -3.16 11.64 4.41
C CYS A 120 -3.59 13.11 4.33
N GLU A 121 -4.77 13.42 4.89
CA GLU A 121 -5.37 14.76 4.93
C GLU A 121 -5.05 15.56 6.20
N SER A 122 -4.18 15.01 7.07
CA SER A 122 -3.73 15.68 8.29
C SER A 122 -3.01 16.99 7.97
N SER A 123 -3.06 17.95 8.91
CA SER A 123 -2.36 19.23 8.80
C SER A 123 -0.84 19.06 8.60
N LEU A 124 -0.26 18.02 9.20
CA LEU A 124 1.15 17.67 9.04
C LEU A 124 1.45 17.30 7.59
N MET A 125 0.74 16.33 7.01
CA MET A 125 0.92 15.90 5.62
C MET A 125 0.64 17.02 4.63
N LYS A 126 -0.42 17.81 4.86
CA LYS A 126 -0.77 18.98 4.05
C LYS A 126 0.35 19.99 4.01
N ARG A 127 0.93 20.37 5.15
CA ARG A 127 1.98 21.39 5.21
C ARG A 127 3.33 20.92 4.69
N THR A 128 3.66 19.64 4.84
CA THR A 128 5.00 19.13 4.49
C THR A 128 5.06 18.50 3.11
N PHE A 129 4.15 17.58 2.81
CA PHE A 129 4.21 16.80 1.58
C PHE A 129 3.36 17.47 0.50
N TRP A 130 2.05 17.57 0.73
CA TRP A 130 1.07 18.05 -0.27
C TRP A 130 1.20 19.54 -0.58
N ALA A 131 1.76 20.34 0.32
CA ALA A 131 1.97 21.77 0.10
C ALA A 131 3.01 22.08 -1.00
N HIS A 132 3.80 21.12 -1.46
CA HIS A 132 4.85 21.44 -2.43
C HIS A 132 4.25 21.84 -3.78
N GLN A 133 4.65 23.03 -4.28
CA GLN A 133 4.15 23.60 -5.54
C GLN A 133 4.25 22.66 -6.75
N GLY A 134 5.22 21.76 -6.74
CA GLY A 134 5.44 20.79 -7.82
C GLY A 134 4.35 19.72 -7.91
N ILE A 135 3.62 19.41 -6.83
CA ILE A 135 2.58 18.37 -6.82
C ILE A 135 1.16 18.92 -6.64
N ARG A 136 0.99 20.24 -6.61
CA ARG A 136 -0.33 20.88 -6.53
C ARG A 136 -1.02 20.85 -7.88
N VAL A 137 -2.29 20.44 -7.88
CA VAL A 137 -3.16 20.43 -9.07
C VAL A 137 -3.68 21.86 -9.32
N VAL A 138 -4.14 22.51 -8.26
CA VAL A 138 -4.69 23.87 -8.32
C VAL A 138 -3.64 24.86 -7.85
N ARG A 139 -3.23 25.76 -8.75
CA ARG A 139 -2.34 26.86 -8.36
C ARG A 139 -3.16 27.96 -7.68
N PRO A 140 -2.71 28.50 -6.54
CA PRO A 140 -3.33 29.70 -6.01
C PRO A 140 -3.23 30.82 -7.08
N PRO A 141 -4.24 31.71 -7.18
CA PRO A 141 -4.20 32.84 -8.11
C PRO A 141 -2.90 33.61 -7.93
N SER A 142 -2.29 34.09 -9.01
CA SER A 142 -1.00 34.82 -8.98
C SER A 142 -0.99 36.06 -8.07
N GLN A 143 -2.17 36.52 -7.65
CA GLN A 143 -2.39 37.67 -6.77
C GLN A 143 -2.60 37.29 -5.29
N ALA A 144 -2.72 36.00 -4.96
CA ALA A 144 -2.80 35.56 -3.57
C ALA A 144 -1.43 35.73 -2.92
N ASN A 145 -1.27 36.77 -2.09
CA ASN A 145 -0.09 36.95 -1.25
C ASN A 145 0.10 35.70 -0.37
N MET A 146 0.98 34.78 -0.78
CA MET A 146 1.34 33.58 -0.01
C MET A 146 1.96 33.90 1.37
N GLY A 147 2.18 35.17 1.70
CA GLY A 147 2.68 35.61 3.00
C GLY A 147 1.67 35.51 4.15
N SER A 148 0.36 35.38 3.89
CA SER A 148 -0.61 35.11 4.95
C SER A 148 -0.85 33.60 5.10
N GLN A 149 -0.52 33.03 6.26
CA GLN A 149 -0.76 31.62 6.59
C GLN A 149 -2.23 31.21 6.42
N ASP A 150 -3.18 32.14 6.56
CA ASP A 150 -4.61 31.85 6.43
C ASP A 150 -5.05 31.58 4.98
N ALA A 151 -4.48 32.27 3.99
CA ALA A 151 -4.77 32.00 2.58
C ALA A 151 -4.25 30.62 2.14
N ALA A 152 -3.14 30.16 2.71
CA ALA A 152 -2.61 28.83 2.43
C ALA A 152 -3.60 27.73 2.87
N GLY A 153 -4.34 27.93 3.96
CA GLY A 153 -5.34 26.99 4.48
C GLY A 153 -6.46 26.66 3.49
N THR A 154 -6.98 27.66 2.78
CA THR A 154 -8.10 27.47 1.83
C THR A 154 -7.66 26.74 0.56
N TYR A 155 -6.43 26.97 0.08
CA TYR A 155 -5.91 26.29 -1.12
C TYR A 155 -5.39 24.87 -0.83
N LEU A 156 -5.06 24.54 0.42
CA LEU A 156 -4.64 23.18 0.81
C LEU A 156 -5.77 22.14 0.69
N HIS A 157 -7.02 22.57 0.57
CA HIS A 157 -8.15 21.68 0.27
C HIS A 157 -8.34 21.43 -1.23
N ALA A 158 -7.69 22.20 -2.11
CA ALA A 158 -7.83 22.07 -3.55
C ALA A 158 -6.92 21.00 -4.18
N ASP A 159 -6.16 20.25 -3.37
CA ASP A 159 -5.19 19.25 -3.82
C ASP A 159 -5.70 17.79 -3.75
N LEU A 160 -6.90 17.57 -3.20
CA LEU A 160 -7.60 16.28 -3.25
C LEU A 160 -8.81 16.43 -4.17
N LEU A 161 -8.84 15.62 -5.22
CA LEU A 161 -9.94 15.61 -6.19
C LEU A 161 -10.97 14.59 -5.76
N GLU A 162 -12.25 14.94 -5.77
CA GLU A 162 -13.34 14.01 -5.44
C GLU A 162 -14.06 13.59 -6.71
N PHE A 163 -14.11 12.28 -6.96
CA PHE A 163 -14.79 11.69 -8.10
C PHE A 163 -15.90 10.75 -7.60
N ASP A 164 -17.14 11.19 -7.78
CA ASP A 164 -18.35 10.47 -7.36
C ASP A 164 -19.31 10.30 -8.56
N PRO A 165 -19.30 9.14 -9.23
CA PRO A 165 -20.20 8.85 -10.37
C PRO A 165 -21.68 8.95 -10.02
N SER A 166 -22.05 8.81 -8.74
CA SER A 166 -23.46 8.95 -8.32
C SER A 166 -23.95 10.39 -8.45
N GLN A 167 -23.06 11.38 -8.28
CA GLN A 167 -23.37 12.80 -8.46
C GLN A 167 -23.29 13.23 -9.92
N MET A 168 -22.49 12.54 -10.74
CA MET A 168 -22.29 12.86 -12.15
C MET A 168 -22.53 11.63 -13.05
N PRO A 169 -23.81 11.26 -13.29
CA PRO A 169 -24.11 10.02 -13.97
C PRO A 169 -23.56 9.90 -15.39
N GLY A 170 -22.88 8.79 -15.67
CA GLY A 170 -22.25 8.51 -16.96
C GLY A 170 -20.92 9.22 -17.20
N GLN A 171 -20.44 10.02 -16.23
CA GLN A 171 -19.12 10.62 -16.32
C GLN A 171 -18.03 9.55 -16.16
N THR A 172 -17.07 9.56 -17.07
CA THR A 172 -15.88 8.69 -16.99
C THR A 172 -14.77 9.41 -16.23
N LEU A 173 -13.77 8.67 -15.75
CA LEU A 173 -12.58 9.28 -15.15
C LEU A 173 -11.87 10.24 -16.12
N GLN A 174 -11.84 9.92 -17.42
CA GLN A 174 -11.31 10.83 -18.44
C GLN A 174 -12.13 12.12 -18.54
N GLY A 175 -13.46 12.02 -18.59
CA GLY A 175 -14.33 13.21 -18.62
C GLY A 175 -14.17 14.08 -17.39
N PHE A 176 -14.04 13.48 -16.21
CA PHE A 176 -13.71 14.19 -14.97
C PHE A 176 -12.33 14.89 -15.05
N ALA A 177 -11.32 14.21 -15.61
CA ALA A 177 -9.99 14.79 -15.80
C ALA A 177 -9.99 15.94 -16.82
N ASP A 178 -10.76 15.83 -17.90
CA ASP A 178 -10.89 16.87 -18.93
C ASP A 178 -11.41 18.17 -18.31
N GLU A 179 -12.50 18.09 -17.53
CA GLU A 179 -13.07 19.23 -16.79
C GLU A 179 -12.05 19.86 -15.83
N LEU A 180 -11.34 19.03 -15.07
CA LEU A 180 -10.31 19.49 -14.15
C LEU A 180 -9.20 20.29 -14.85
N PHE A 181 -8.70 19.77 -15.97
CA PHE A 181 -7.57 20.37 -16.68
C PHE A 181 -7.97 21.54 -17.59
N GLU A 182 -9.25 21.72 -17.90
CA GLU A 182 -9.74 22.96 -18.50
C GLU A 182 -9.51 24.16 -17.56
N GLU A 183 -9.58 23.95 -16.25
CA GLU A 183 -9.37 24.99 -15.24
C GLU A 183 -7.90 25.25 -14.91
N THR A 184 -6.99 24.31 -15.23
CA THR A 184 -5.57 24.41 -14.86
C THR A 184 -4.60 23.90 -15.93
N THR A 185 -3.56 24.70 -16.19
CA THR A 185 -2.41 24.30 -17.01
C THR A 185 -1.35 23.52 -16.22
N ALA A 186 -1.56 23.31 -14.91
CA ALA A 186 -0.63 22.53 -14.11
C ALA A 186 -0.68 21.05 -14.51
N ARG A 187 0.49 20.40 -14.50
CA ARG A 187 0.67 18.97 -14.72
C ARG A 187 1.54 18.42 -13.58
N PRO A 188 0.99 18.32 -12.36
CA PRO A 188 1.76 17.82 -11.22
C PRO A 188 2.18 16.37 -11.46
N PRO A 189 3.36 15.92 -11.03
CA PRO A 189 3.80 14.57 -11.29
C PRO A 189 3.02 13.52 -10.48
N ILE A 190 2.25 13.93 -9.48
CA ILE A 190 1.38 13.08 -8.66
C ILE A 190 0.00 13.74 -8.55
N ILE A 191 -1.06 12.94 -8.73
CA ILE A 191 -2.45 13.34 -8.50
C ILE A 191 -3.10 12.37 -7.51
N ARG A 192 -3.97 12.89 -6.64
CA ARG A 192 -4.77 12.10 -5.70
C ARG A 192 -6.25 12.30 -5.98
N ILE A 193 -6.99 11.19 -6.07
CA ILE A 193 -8.44 11.21 -6.30
C ILE A 193 -9.10 10.37 -5.21
N LEU A 194 -10.03 10.97 -4.47
CA LEU A 194 -10.99 10.27 -3.63
C LEU A 194 -12.13 9.77 -4.53
N TYR A 195 -12.15 8.46 -4.76
CA TYR A 195 -13.14 7.80 -5.60
C TYR A 195 -14.24 7.16 -4.74
N HIS A 196 -15.48 7.49 -5.06
CA HIS A 196 -16.68 6.91 -4.44
C HIS A 196 -17.28 5.89 -5.40
N SER A 197 -17.12 4.60 -5.11
CA SER A 197 -17.69 3.57 -5.99
C SER A 197 -19.21 3.50 -5.79
N ASP A 198 -19.96 3.44 -6.89
CA ASP A 198 -21.42 3.29 -6.87
C ASP A 198 -21.83 2.00 -7.61
N ALA A 199 -22.66 1.19 -6.95
CA ALA A 199 -23.22 -0.02 -7.54
C ALA A 199 -24.17 0.27 -8.71
N SER A 200 -24.78 1.47 -8.74
CA SER A 200 -25.66 1.90 -9.83
C SER A 200 -24.88 2.31 -11.09
N GLN A 201 -23.60 2.66 -10.92
CA GLN A 201 -22.71 3.15 -11.96
C GLN A 201 -21.30 2.59 -11.77
N PRO A 202 -21.13 1.27 -11.94
CA PRO A 202 -19.82 0.67 -11.78
C PRO A 202 -18.87 1.18 -12.86
N ILE A 203 -17.67 1.57 -12.45
CA ILE A 203 -16.57 1.87 -13.36
C ILE A 203 -15.62 0.69 -13.32
N ASP A 204 -15.40 0.08 -14.49
CA ASP A 204 -14.40 -0.98 -14.68
C ASP A 204 -13.02 -0.47 -14.27
N PHE A 205 -12.26 -1.31 -13.59
CA PHE A 205 -10.87 -1.04 -13.24
C PHE A 205 -10.05 -0.53 -14.43
N VAL A 206 -10.27 -1.04 -15.65
CA VAL A 206 -9.61 -0.53 -16.87
C VAL A 206 -9.85 0.97 -17.06
N GLY A 207 -11.07 1.46 -16.81
CA GLY A 207 -11.41 2.87 -16.86
C GLY A 207 -10.77 3.71 -15.75
N LEU A 208 -10.41 3.10 -14.62
CA LEU A 208 -9.71 3.74 -13.51
C LEU A 208 -8.19 3.71 -13.66
N ARG A 209 -7.64 2.91 -14.58
CA ARG A 209 -6.18 2.72 -14.68
C ARG A 209 -5.40 3.97 -15.03
N SER A 210 -6.00 4.83 -15.83
CA SER A 210 -5.27 5.94 -16.42
C SER A 210 -6.20 6.95 -17.07
N PHE A 211 -5.74 8.18 -17.14
CA PHE A 211 -6.34 9.26 -17.92
C PHE A 211 -5.24 10.13 -18.52
N ALA A 212 -5.53 10.81 -19.62
CA ALA A 212 -4.62 11.76 -20.23
C ALA A 212 -4.99 13.19 -19.79
N PRO A 213 -4.02 14.09 -19.58
CA PRO A 213 -4.33 15.50 -19.63
C PRO A 213 -4.74 15.90 -21.05
N PRO A 214 -5.59 16.94 -21.22
CA PRO A 214 -5.95 17.45 -22.53
C PRO A 214 -4.70 17.95 -23.26
N VAL A 215 -4.64 17.66 -24.57
CA VAL A 215 -3.54 18.04 -25.45
C VAL A 215 -3.69 19.51 -25.81
N ASP A 216 -2.67 20.32 -25.51
CA ASP A 216 -2.63 21.71 -25.97
C ASP A 216 -2.54 21.69 -27.51
N GLY A 217 -3.62 22.10 -28.20
CA GLY A 217 -3.74 22.05 -29.67
C GLY A 217 -2.68 22.84 -30.46
N ASN A 218 -1.78 23.55 -29.78
CA ASN A 218 -0.64 24.26 -30.37
C ASN A 218 0.69 23.47 -30.31
N SER A 219 0.72 22.26 -29.74
CA SER A 219 1.93 21.43 -29.65
C SER A 219 2.23 20.71 -30.98
N SER A 220 2.75 21.44 -31.97
CA SER A 220 2.88 20.99 -33.36
C SER A 220 4.07 20.05 -33.67
N THR A 221 4.53 19.22 -32.74
CA THR A 221 5.67 18.31 -32.99
C THR A 221 5.57 17.07 -32.14
N ALA A 222 5.30 15.91 -32.76
CA ALA A 222 5.58 14.54 -32.28
C ALA A 222 5.79 14.42 -30.76
N ALA A 223 4.84 14.95 -29.99
CA ALA A 223 5.05 15.25 -28.59
C ALA A 223 4.90 13.94 -27.84
N ARG A 224 5.74 13.73 -26.82
CA ARG A 224 5.54 12.61 -25.89
C ARG A 224 4.11 12.68 -25.39
N GLU A 225 3.43 11.54 -25.42
CA GLU A 225 2.11 11.43 -24.81
C GLU A 225 2.34 11.43 -23.30
N GLU A 226 1.73 12.41 -22.62
CA GLU A 226 1.64 12.42 -21.17
C GLU A 226 0.38 11.66 -20.77
N LYS A 227 0.52 10.75 -19.81
CA LYS A 227 -0.60 10.02 -19.24
C LYS A 227 -0.43 9.88 -17.74
N TYR A 228 -1.50 10.08 -16.99
CA TYR A 228 -1.53 9.73 -15.59
C TYR A 228 -1.86 8.26 -15.44
N LEU A 229 -1.00 7.53 -14.74
CA LEU A 229 -1.15 6.10 -14.49
C LEU A 229 -1.33 5.83 -13.01
N LEU A 230 -2.23 4.92 -12.71
CA LEU A 230 -2.51 4.49 -11.35
C LEU A 230 -1.27 3.83 -10.73
N LEU A 231 -0.73 4.43 -9.67
CA LEU A 231 0.42 3.95 -8.91
C LEU A 231 0.01 3.16 -7.67
N ALA A 232 -1.05 3.60 -6.99
CA ALA A 232 -1.55 2.96 -5.79
C ALA A 232 -3.06 3.16 -5.64
N VAL A 233 -3.71 2.18 -5.03
CA VAL A 233 -5.11 2.23 -4.59
C VAL A 233 -5.12 1.91 -3.11
N VAL A 234 -5.77 2.76 -2.34
CA VAL A 234 -6.06 2.48 -0.92
C VAL A 234 -7.56 2.37 -0.75
N ARG A 235 -8.05 1.17 -0.41
CA ARG A 235 -9.40 0.99 0.10
C ARG A 235 -9.47 1.59 1.50
N LEU A 236 -10.32 2.57 1.67
CA LEU A 236 -10.47 3.29 2.94
C LEU A 236 -11.31 2.45 3.92
N ASN A 237 -10.99 2.57 5.20
CA ASN A 237 -11.82 2.00 6.24
C ASN A 237 -13.21 2.68 6.29
N ASP A 238 -14.19 1.96 6.79
CA ASP A 238 -15.55 2.46 7.01
C ASP A 238 -16.19 1.78 8.23
N ALA A 239 -17.50 1.96 8.43
CA ALA A 239 -18.22 1.36 9.54
C ALA A 239 -18.20 -0.19 9.52
N ASN A 240 -18.04 -0.81 8.35
CA ASN A 240 -18.06 -2.26 8.13
C ASN A 240 -16.66 -2.87 8.06
N ILE A 241 -15.68 -2.12 7.58
CA ILE A 241 -14.31 -2.55 7.32
C ILE A 241 -13.38 -1.69 8.17
N LYS A 242 -12.79 -2.31 9.19
CA LYS A 242 -12.00 -1.58 10.19
C LYS A 242 -10.61 -1.14 9.71
N ASN A 243 -10.06 -1.82 8.70
CA ASN A 243 -8.69 -1.61 8.25
C ASN A 243 -8.68 -0.98 6.85
N ASP A 244 -7.75 -0.04 6.65
CA ASP A 244 -7.35 0.38 5.32
C ASP A 244 -6.54 -0.73 4.63
N TYR A 245 -6.69 -0.86 3.32
CA TYR A 245 -5.90 -1.79 2.52
C TYR A 245 -5.27 -1.11 1.31
N VAL A 246 -4.01 -1.37 1.05
CA VAL A 246 -3.26 -0.78 -0.07
C VAL A 246 -2.86 -1.84 -1.09
N ARG A 247 -2.91 -1.44 -2.36
CA ARG A 247 -2.34 -2.17 -3.49
C ARG A 247 -1.54 -1.19 -4.33
N THR A 248 -0.42 -1.62 -4.88
CA THR A 248 0.43 -0.77 -5.73
C THR A 248 0.63 -1.37 -7.11
N TYR A 249 0.86 -0.50 -8.08
CA TYR A 249 0.93 -0.85 -9.48
C TYR A 249 2.17 -0.21 -10.10
N SER A 250 2.84 -0.97 -10.96
CA SER A 250 3.95 -0.45 -11.76
C SER A 250 3.42 0.53 -12.81
N ILE A 251 4.30 1.40 -13.30
CA ILE A 251 3.97 2.30 -14.42
C ILE A 251 3.66 1.52 -15.72
N TYR A 252 4.03 0.25 -15.79
CA TYR A 252 3.68 -0.62 -16.91
C TYR A 252 2.31 -1.28 -16.73
N GLY A 253 1.63 -1.03 -15.61
CA GLY A 253 0.33 -1.59 -15.30
C GLY A 253 0.36 -2.64 -14.20
N PRO A 254 1.15 -3.73 -14.25
CA PRO A 254 0.95 -4.86 -13.34
C PRO A 254 0.98 -4.47 -11.87
N ASN A 255 0.19 -5.17 -11.05
CA ASN A 255 0.30 -5.10 -9.59
C ASN A 255 1.73 -5.50 -9.18
N ILE A 256 2.35 -4.69 -8.32
CA ILE A 256 3.66 -4.97 -7.74
C ILE A 256 3.47 -5.95 -6.57
N ILE A 257 3.93 -7.18 -6.77
CA ILE A 257 3.97 -8.18 -5.71
C ILE A 257 5.22 -7.94 -4.86
N ALA A 258 5.02 -7.66 -3.58
CA ALA A 258 6.09 -7.44 -2.61
C ALA A 258 6.83 -8.75 -2.26
N GLU A 259 8.03 -8.63 -1.66
CA GLU A 259 8.78 -9.76 -1.10
C GLU A 259 7.98 -10.48 0.00
N TYR A 260 7.16 -9.72 0.74
CA TYR A 260 6.17 -10.21 1.70
C TYR A 260 4.97 -9.26 1.73
N GLU A 261 3.79 -9.78 2.06
CA GLU A 261 2.53 -9.01 2.03
C GLU A 261 1.80 -9.16 3.38
N PRO A 262 1.91 -8.16 4.28
CA PRO A 262 1.24 -8.23 5.56
C PRO A 262 -0.28 -8.21 5.40
N PRO A 263 -1.01 -9.23 5.89
CA PRO A 263 -2.45 -9.36 5.66
C PRO A 263 -3.27 -8.26 6.35
N SER A 264 -2.69 -7.54 7.31
CA SER A 264 -3.39 -6.47 8.03
C SER A 264 -3.68 -5.23 7.19
N PHE A 265 -2.88 -4.97 6.14
CA PHE A 265 -3.03 -3.78 5.28
C PHE A 265 -2.74 -4.04 3.78
N MET A 266 -2.30 -5.25 3.38
CA MET A 266 -2.10 -5.64 1.97
C MET A 266 -2.90 -6.89 1.60
N ALA A 267 -4.05 -7.10 2.22
CA ALA A 267 -4.93 -8.22 1.86
C ALA A 267 -5.41 -8.10 0.40
N HIS A 268 -5.57 -9.22 -0.30
CA HIS A 268 -6.02 -9.26 -1.71
C HIS A 268 -7.52 -9.56 -1.88
N ARG A 269 -8.27 -9.65 -0.79
CA ARG A 269 -9.70 -10.03 -0.81
C ARG A 269 -10.61 -8.82 -0.98
N TRP A 270 -10.29 -7.95 -1.93
CA TRP A 270 -11.09 -6.79 -2.30
C TRP A 270 -10.77 -6.35 -3.73
N SER A 271 -11.73 -5.70 -4.36
CA SER A 271 -11.64 -5.10 -5.70
C SER A 271 -11.98 -3.62 -5.60
N VAL A 272 -11.40 -2.74 -6.41
CA VAL A 272 -11.82 -1.33 -6.49
C VAL A 272 -13.22 -1.21 -7.12
N GLU A 273 -13.65 -2.24 -7.83
CA GLU A 273 -15.02 -2.40 -8.34
C GLU A 273 -16.02 -2.83 -7.26
N ASP A 274 -15.56 -3.28 -6.08
CA ASP A 274 -16.45 -3.62 -4.98
C ASP A 274 -17.18 -2.32 -4.54
N SER A 275 -18.50 -2.36 -4.50
CA SER A 275 -19.34 -1.22 -4.12
C SER A 275 -20.40 -1.58 -3.07
N PRO A 276 -20.84 -0.61 -2.25
CA PRO A 276 -20.29 0.74 -2.11
C PRO A 276 -19.05 0.75 -1.21
N ASN A 277 -17.98 1.42 -1.64
CA ASN A 277 -16.75 1.65 -0.89
C ASN A 277 -16.13 2.99 -1.32
N HIS A 278 -15.17 3.47 -0.52
CA HIS A 278 -14.36 4.63 -0.85
C HIS A 278 -12.91 4.24 -1.07
N TYR A 279 -12.27 4.84 -2.06
CA TYR A 279 -10.89 4.56 -2.42
C TYR A 279 -10.09 5.85 -2.56
N MET A 280 -8.85 5.86 -2.09
CA MET A 280 -7.88 6.86 -2.51
C MET A 280 -7.07 6.29 -3.67
N LEU A 281 -7.20 6.92 -4.84
CA LEU A 281 -6.46 6.60 -6.05
C LEU A 281 -5.27 7.56 -6.17
N ILE A 282 -4.08 7.02 -6.35
CA ILE A 282 -2.84 7.80 -6.50
C ILE A 282 -2.32 7.58 -7.91
N TYR A 283 -2.23 8.66 -8.69
CA TYR A 283 -1.72 8.64 -10.06
C TYR A 283 -0.36 9.32 -10.14
N GLY A 284 0.47 8.87 -11.08
CA GLY A 284 1.73 9.50 -11.44
C GLY A 284 1.78 9.77 -12.94
N ILE A 285 2.38 10.89 -13.33
CA ILE A 285 2.53 11.23 -14.74
C ILE A 285 3.62 10.36 -15.38
N GLN A 286 3.33 9.82 -16.55
CA GLN A 286 4.30 9.14 -17.40
C GLN A 286 4.35 9.84 -18.74
N GLU A 287 5.57 10.18 -19.16
CA GLU A 287 5.87 10.57 -20.52
C GLU A 287 6.30 9.32 -21.31
N SER A 288 5.58 8.99 -22.38
CA SER A 288 5.95 7.91 -23.29
C SER A 288 5.94 8.35 -24.75
N TRP A 289 6.72 7.66 -25.57
CA TRP A 289 6.56 7.76 -27.01
C TRP A 289 5.28 7.03 -27.44
N PRO A 290 4.59 7.47 -28.51
CA PRO A 290 3.37 6.83 -28.98
C PRO A 290 3.52 5.32 -29.26
N ASP A 291 4.71 4.91 -29.70
CA ASP A 291 5.02 3.52 -30.05
C ASP A 291 5.25 2.60 -28.83
N ASP A 292 5.42 3.16 -27.62
CA ASP A 292 5.67 2.44 -26.36
C ASP A 292 4.38 2.19 -25.55
N GLN A 293 3.20 2.30 -26.17
CA GLN A 293 1.93 2.10 -25.45
C GLN A 293 1.84 0.68 -24.91
N THR A 294 1.89 0.60 -23.57
CA THR A 294 1.59 -0.65 -22.86
C THR A 294 0.08 -0.87 -22.88
N ASP A 295 -0.36 -2.04 -23.32
CA ASP A 295 -1.78 -2.39 -23.29
C ASP A 295 -2.24 -2.64 -21.84
N PHE A 296 -2.66 -1.56 -21.17
CA PHE A 296 -3.16 -1.62 -19.80
C PHE A 296 -4.47 -2.41 -19.68
N ALA A 297 -5.23 -2.57 -20.76
CA ALA A 297 -6.48 -3.33 -20.75
C ALA A 297 -6.22 -4.85 -20.62
N SER A 298 -5.02 -5.32 -20.95
CA SER A 298 -4.63 -6.72 -20.80
C SER A 298 -4.37 -7.16 -19.35
N LEU A 299 -4.34 -6.22 -18.40
CA LEU A 299 -3.94 -6.47 -17.01
C LEU A 299 -5.16 -6.35 -16.09
N PRO A 300 -5.91 -7.46 -15.89
CA PRO A 300 -7.12 -7.43 -15.09
C PRO A 300 -6.81 -7.01 -13.66
N GLU A 301 -7.82 -6.46 -12.99
CA GLU A 301 -7.76 -6.34 -11.53
C GLU A 301 -7.51 -7.71 -10.89
N ILE A 302 -6.98 -7.73 -9.67
CA ILE A 302 -7.01 -8.97 -8.88
C ILE A 302 -8.48 -9.33 -8.67
N ALA A 303 -8.94 -10.28 -9.47
CA ALA A 303 -10.28 -10.81 -9.37
C ALA A 303 -10.48 -11.37 -7.96
N THR A 304 -11.43 -10.81 -7.22
CA THR A 304 -12.00 -11.49 -6.09
C THR A 304 -12.70 -12.71 -6.66
N TYR A 305 -12.14 -13.91 -6.50
CA TYR A 305 -12.89 -15.11 -6.82
C TYR A 305 -13.99 -15.21 -5.76
N PRO A 306 -15.28 -15.02 -6.11
CA PRO A 306 -16.33 -15.33 -5.16
C PRO A 306 -16.21 -16.83 -4.91
N ILE A 307 -15.78 -17.21 -3.70
CA ILE A 307 -15.78 -18.60 -3.27
C ILE A 307 -17.27 -18.97 -3.20
N PRO A 308 -17.81 -19.80 -4.12
CA PRO A 308 -19.21 -20.18 -4.06
C PRO A 308 -19.50 -20.77 -2.67
N GLN A 309 -20.71 -20.62 -2.12
CA GLN A 309 -21.04 -21.19 -0.81
C GLN A 309 -20.83 -22.72 -0.74
N SER A 310 -20.77 -23.40 -1.88
CA SER A 310 -20.42 -24.82 -2.03
C SER A 310 -18.92 -25.11 -2.09
N ALA A 311 -18.07 -24.11 -2.30
CA ALA A 311 -16.62 -24.31 -2.40
C ALA A 311 -15.92 -24.69 -1.09
N PRO A 312 -16.37 -24.34 0.13
CA PRO A 312 -15.84 -24.94 1.35
C PRO A 312 -16.00 -26.47 1.35
N THR A 313 -17.15 -26.96 0.87
CA THR A 313 -17.41 -28.41 0.71
C THR A 313 -16.48 -29.00 -0.35
N ARG A 314 -16.35 -28.36 -1.51
CA ARG A 314 -15.50 -28.83 -2.60
C ARG A 314 -14.00 -28.81 -2.25
N ILE A 315 -13.53 -27.82 -1.48
CA ILE A 315 -12.16 -27.74 -1.00
C ILE A 315 -11.90 -28.86 0.02
N ARG A 316 -12.86 -29.13 0.93
CA ARG A 316 -12.77 -30.28 1.85
C ARG A 316 -12.75 -31.61 1.11
N GLU A 317 -13.60 -31.79 0.09
CA GLU A 317 -13.60 -33.00 -0.74
C GLU A 317 -12.25 -33.21 -1.46
N ILE A 318 -11.64 -32.14 -1.97
CA ILE A 318 -10.30 -32.21 -2.58
C ILE A 318 -9.23 -32.53 -1.53
N ASP A 319 -9.27 -31.90 -0.35
CA ASP A 319 -8.34 -32.18 0.75
C ASP A 319 -8.45 -33.63 1.23
N ASP A 320 -9.67 -34.14 1.44
CA ASP A 320 -9.93 -35.53 1.83
C ASP A 320 -9.48 -36.51 0.74
N TYR A 321 -9.72 -36.20 -0.54
CA TYR A 321 -9.24 -36.98 -1.67
C TYR A 321 -7.70 -37.03 -1.70
N LEU A 322 -7.02 -35.90 -1.56
CA LEU A 322 -5.56 -35.84 -1.54
C LEU A 322 -4.98 -36.60 -0.34
N LYS A 323 -5.59 -36.48 0.83
CA LYS A 323 -5.22 -37.28 2.02
C LYS A 323 -5.41 -38.77 1.78
N SER A 324 -6.45 -39.18 1.05
CA SER A 324 -6.68 -40.59 0.70
C SER A 324 -5.63 -41.16 -0.25
N LEU A 325 -5.03 -40.32 -1.11
CA LEU A 325 -3.95 -40.72 -2.02
C LEU A 325 -2.59 -40.86 -1.30
N VAL A 326 -2.40 -40.11 -0.22
CA VAL A 326 -1.14 -40.08 0.55
C VAL A 326 -1.19 -41.02 1.75
N ALA A 327 -2.38 -41.49 2.15
CA ALA A 327 -2.51 -42.53 3.17
C ALA A 327 -1.73 -43.77 2.71
N PRO A 328 -0.69 -44.20 3.45
CA PRO A 328 0.04 -45.40 3.10
C PRO A 328 -0.96 -46.54 3.08
N GLN A 329 -1.02 -47.27 1.96
CA GLN A 329 -1.65 -48.58 1.98
C GLN A 329 -0.86 -49.40 2.97
N VAL A 330 -1.40 -49.52 4.19
CA VAL A 330 -0.87 -50.41 5.21
C VAL A 330 -0.86 -51.78 4.54
N PRO A 331 0.31 -52.35 4.21
CA PRO A 331 0.34 -53.73 3.83
C PRO A 331 -0.07 -54.46 5.11
N GLU A 332 -1.21 -55.15 5.08
CA GLU A 332 -1.51 -56.17 6.07
C GLU A 332 -0.31 -57.12 6.08
N THR A 333 0.56 -56.96 7.07
CA THR A 333 1.65 -57.89 7.27
C THR A 333 1.73 -58.24 8.73
N GLU A 334 1.53 -59.53 8.91
CA GLU A 334 1.68 -60.32 10.11
C GLU A 334 2.91 -59.94 10.93
N SER A 335 2.71 -60.01 12.24
CA SER A 335 3.69 -59.94 13.31
C SER A 335 4.97 -60.73 13.02
N ALA A 336 6.12 -60.06 13.10
CA ALA A 336 7.35 -60.69 13.56
C ALA A 336 8.26 -59.65 14.23
N THR A 337 8.39 -59.81 15.55
CA THR A 337 9.44 -59.31 16.45
C THR A 337 10.85 -59.52 15.89
N THR A 338 11.74 -58.52 16.03
CA THR A 338 12.97 -58.64 16.85
C THR A 338 13.73 -57.32 16.99
N ASP A 339 14.29 -57.13 18.18
CA ASP A 339 15.14 -56.05 18.66
C ASP A 339 16.52 -55.98 17.96
N ASN A 340 17.09 -54.77 17.86
CA ASN A 340 18.40 -54.45 18.44
C ASN A 340 18.80 -52.97 18.31
N GLU A 341 19.18 -52.42 19.47
CA GLU A 341 20.06 -51.28 19.79
C GLU A 341 21.41 -51.32 19.00
N LEU A 342 22.22 -50.26 18.74
CA LEU A 342 22.68 -49.09 19.51
C LEU A 342 23.58 -48.19 18.55
N PRO A 343 24.38 -47.18 18.98
CA PRO A 343 24.35 -45.81 18.46
C PRO A 343 25.55 -45.41 17.56
N GLY A 344 25.45 -44.24 16.90
CA GLY A 344 26.55 -43.65 16.15
C GLY A 344 26.46 -42.12 16.11
N ASP A 345 27.53 -41.49 16.56
CA ASP A 345 27.63 -40.10 17.01
C ASP A 345 27.90 -39.07 15.90
N SER A 346 27.71 -37.83 16.31
CA SER A 346 27.82 -36.51 15.68
C SER A 346 29.09 -36.19 14.85
N HIS A 347 28.93 -35.38 13.80
CA HIS A 347 29.79 -34.24 13.45
C HIS A 347 29.11 -33.38 12.35
N GLN A 348 28.50 -32.25 12.72
CA GLN A 348 28.05 -31.21 11.77
C GLN A 348 28.96 -29.99 11.89
N SER A 349 29.70 -29.70 10.81
CA SER A 349 30.42 -28.45 10.60
C SER A 349 29.46 -27.33 10.20
N VAL A 350 29.58 -26.18 10.84
CA VAL A 350 28.86 -24.93 10.50
C VAL A 350 29.40 -24.37 9.18
N PRO A 351 28.57 -24.15 8.15
CA PRO A 351 29.01 -23.42 6.97
C PRO A 351 28.90 -21.91 7.21
N GLU A 352 30.00 -21.21 6.95
CA GLU A 352 30.12 -19.76 6.87
C GLU A 352 29.14 -19.21 5.81
N TYR A 353 28.23 -18.33 6.22
CA TYR A 353 27.19 -17.76 5.34
C TYR A 353 27.80 -16.65 4.46
N ARG A 354 28.03 -16.95 3.18
CA ARG A 354 28.20 -15.93 2.13
C ARG A 354 26.86 -15.69 1.46
N ASP A 355 26.38 -14.46 1.50
CA ASP A 355 25.18 -14.04 0.76
C ASP A 355 25.44 -14.16 -0.75
N ARG A 356 24.84 -15.18 -1.38
CA ARG A 356 24.98 -15.49 -2.81
C ARG A 356 23.95 -14.74 -3.69
N ARG A 357 23.21 -13.76 -3.15
CA ARG A 357 22.05 -13.16 -3.84
C ARG A 357 22.36 -12.04 -4.83
N ILE A 358 23.62 -11.63 -5.00
CA ILE A 358 23.98 -10.62 -6.00
C ILE A 358 24.76 -11.30 -7.13
N ALA A 359 24.05 -11.75 -8.15
CA ALA A 359 24.65 -11.98 -9.45
C ALA A 359 24.71 -10.66 -10.22
N PHE A 360 25.88 -10.39 -10.82
CA PHE A 360 26.07 -9.34 -11.80
C PHE A 360 24.99 -9.50 -12.91
N ASN A 361 24.22 -8.43 -13.16
CA ASN A 361 23.15 -8.27 -14.19
C ASN A 361 21.68 -8.24 -13.72
N GLY A 362 21.37 -8.12 -12.42
CA GLY A 362 20.03 -7.64 -11.99
C GLY A 362 18.84 -8.56 -12.32
N LEU A 363 19.07 -9.81 -12.75
CA LEU A 363 18.01 -10.81 -12.91
C LEU A 363 17.76 -11.51 -11.57
N TYR A 364 16.62 -11.25 -10.95
CA TYR A 364 16.17 -11.95 -9.75
C TYR A 364 15.78 -13.39 -10.12
N ILE A 365 16.48 -14.38 -9.57
CA ILE A 365 16.03 -15.78 -9.64
C ILE A 365 14.85 -15.91 -8.68
N ARG A 366 13.66 -16.16 -9.24
CA ARG A 366 12.44 -16.51 -8.50
C ARG A 366 12.77 -17.60 -7.49
N LYS A 367 12.64 -17.32 -6.20
CA LYS A 367 12.60 -18.40 -5.20
C LYS A 367 11.31 -19.17 -5.48
N ALA A 368 11.41 -20.49 -5.66
CA ALA A 368 10.23 -21.34 -5.57
C ALA A 368 9.55 -21.04 -4.23
N ALA A 369 8.24 -20.79 -4.26
CA ALA A 369 7.45 -20.47 -3.09
C ALA A 369 7.76 -21.45 -1.94
N TRP A 370 7.97 -20.88 -0.76
CA TRP A 370 8.45 -21.57 0.42
C TRP A 370 7.51 -22.70 0.88
N ASN A 371 8.11 -23.83 1.24
CA ASN A 371 7.66 -24.65 2.37
C ASN A 371 7.81 -23.82 3.65
N VAL A 372 6.70 -23.42 4.26
CA VAL A 372 6.68 -22.84 5.61
C VAL A 372 7.00 -23.97 6.59
N LYS A 373 8.23 -24.01 7.10
CA LYS A 373 8.56 -24.81 8.29
C LYS A 373 7.99 -24.10 9.53
N GLU A 374 7.18 -24.85 10.26
CA GLU A 374 6.53 -24.75 11.59
C GLU A 374 7.10 -23.84 12.72
N ASN A 375 7.90 -22.80 12.46
CA ASN A 375 8.43 -21.93 13.53
C ASN A 375 7.87 -20.49 13.55
N SER A 376 6.75 -20.22 12.87
CA SER A 376 5.96 -19.02 13.16
C SER A 376 5.06 -19.28 14.38
N PRO A 377 5.08 -18.43 15.43
CA PRO A 377 4.13 -18.55 16.53
C PRO A 377 2.71 -18.40 15.96
N GLY A 378 1.90 -19.42 16.17
CA GLY A 378 0.59 -19.56 15.55
C GLY A 378 -0.34 -18.39 15.83
N TYR A 379 -0.88 -17.83 14.76
CA TYR A 379 -2.18 -17.18 14.77
C TYR A 379 -3.06 -17.87 13.72
N GLY A 380 -3.68 -18.96 14.15
CA GLY A 380 -4.78 -19.59 13.45
C GLY A 380 -6.02 -18.71 13.61
N SER A 381 -6.39 -18.00 12.54
CA SER A 381 -7.69 -17.36 12.41
C SER A 381 -8.74 -18.42 12.08
N ASP A 382 -9.24 -19.10 13.12
CA ASP A 382 -10.49 -19.87 13.08
C ASP A 382 -11.03 -20.04 14.50
N ARG A 383 -11.39 -18.92 15.15
CA ARG A 383 -12.29 -18.93 16.30
C ARG A 383 -13.57 -18.21 15.93
N ARG A 384 -14.67 -18.97 15.86
CA ARG A 384 -16.03 -18.45 15.89
C ARG A 384 -16.19 -17.63 17.17
N TYR A 385 -16.58 -16.36 17.01
CA TYR A 385 -17.19 -15.61 18.10
C TYR A 385 -18.49 -16.34 18.49
N MET A 386 -18.51 -16.96 19.67
CA MET A 386 -19.77 -17.26 20.36
C MET A 386 -20.13 -16.00 21.14
N GLU A 387 -21.26 -15.40 20.81
CA GLU A 387 -21.94 -14.44 21.67
C GLU A 387 -22.43 -15.18 22.92
N GLU A 388 -22.00 -14.75 24.11
CA GLU A 388 -22.66 -15.13 25.35
C GLU A 388 -23.92 -14.28 25.55
N PRO A 389 -25.01 -14.88 26.07
CA PRO A 389 -26.28 -14.18 26.22
C PRO A 389 -26.23 -13.20 27.39
N ALA A 390 -26.86 -12.03 27.15
CA ALA A 390 -27.09 -11.00 28.16
C ALA A 390 -27.81 -11.58 29.39
N SER A 391 -27.13 -11.52 30.54
CA SER A 391 -27.74 -11.79 31.84
C SER A 391 -28.65 -10.63 32.24
N ALA A 392 -29.92 -10.93 32.44
CA ALA A 392 -30.90 -10.05 33.07
C ALA A 392 -30.46 -9.74 34.52
N GLY A 393 -30.41 -8.45 34.85
CA GLY A 393 -30.26 -7.93 36.21
C GLY A 393 -31.16 -6.71 36.39
N SER A 394 -32.26 -6.92 37.10
CA SER A 394 -33.31 -5.94 37.42
C SER A 394 -33.02 -5.30 38.79
N ALA A 395 -33.26 -3.98 38.90
CA ALA A 395 -33.50 -3.15 40.09
C ALA A 395 -32.35 -3.10 41.13
N ASP A 396 -32.07 -2.02 41.84
CA ASP A 396 -32.91 -0.95 42.40
C ASP A 396 -31.94 0.19 42.80
N GLY A 397 -32.37 1.46 42.81
CA GLY A 397 -31.48 2.52 43.32
C GLY A 397 -31.78 3.95 42.91
N THR A 398 -32.88 4.48 43.42
CA THR A 398 -33.22 5.91 43.50
C THR A 398 -32.12 6.71 44.20
N GLU A 399 -31.58 7.77 43.59
CA GLU A 399 -31.10 8.92 44.35
C GLU A 399 -31.26 10.23 43.58
N ILE A 400 -31.94 11.16 44.26
CA ILE A 400 -32.32 12.50 43.85
C ILE A 400 -31.12 13.43 44.06
N ARG A 401 -30.75 14.24 43.06
CA ARG A 401 -30.07 15.51 43.31
C ARG A 401 -30.58 16.62 42.38
N GLU A 402 -31.31 17.53 43.01
CA GLU A 402 -31.65 18.87 42.53
C GLU A 402 -30.37 19.67 42.24
N TRP A 403 -30.42 20.50 41.20
CA TRP A 403 -29.59 21.71 41.09
C TRP A 403 -30.48 22.88 40.68
N ASN A 404 -30.47 23.91 41.54
CA ASN A 404 -30.78 25.29 41.19
C ASN A 404 -29.65 25.89 40.35
#